data_AF-A0A946INW1-F1
#
_entry.id   AF-A0A946INW1-F1
#
_cell.length_a   1.000
_cell.length_b   1.000
_cell.length_c   1.000
_cell.angle_alpha   90.00
_cell.angle_beta   90.00
_cell.angle_gamma   90.00
#
_symmetry.space_group_name_H-M   'P 1'
#
loop_
_entity.id
_entity.type
_entity.pdbx_description
1 polymer ?
#
loop_
_entity_poly.entity_id
_entity_poly.type
_entity_poly.pdbx_seq_one_letter_code
_entity_poly.pdbx_strand_id
1 'polypeptide(L)' 'GFYHISVKANVPIVLVKIDYKNKEVGIIHTLKPTGNMEEDFKIIQDQFKDVTGKIPENYNPKIY' A
#
# COMPACT_ATOMS: atom_id res chain seq x y z
N GLY A 1 -10.10 7.93 -1.10
CA GLY A 1 -9.58 9.31 -1.22
C GLY A 1 -8.35 9.39 -2.11
N PHE A 2 -7.18 9.02 -1.59
CA PHE A 2 -5.89 9.10 -2.31
C PHE A 2 -5.91 8.46 -3.71
N TYR A 3 -6.58 7.31 -3.85
CA TYR A 3 -6.67 6.59 -5.11
C TYR A 3 -7.35 7.42 -6.21
N HIS A 4 -8.52 8.01 -5.92
CA HIS A 4 -9.22 8.85 -6.90
C HIS A 4 -8.42 10.09 -7.28
N ILE A 5 -7.68 10.68 -6.34
CA ILE A 5 -6.77 11.80 -6.63
C ILE A 5 -5.69 11.33 -7.60
N SER A 6 -5.07 10.18 -7.31
CA SER A 6 -3.98 9.64 -8.12
C SER A 6 -4.42 9.27 -9.54
N VAL A 7 -5.61 8.66 -9.68
CA VAL A 7 -6.22 8.37 -10.98
C VAL A 7 -6.54 9.66 -11.75
N LYS A 8 -7.20 10.65 -11.11
CA LYS A 8 -7.58 11.90 -11.78
C LYS A 8 -6.39 12.77 -12.17
N ALA A 9 -5.35 12.79 -11.33
CA ALA A 9 -4.13 13.56 -11.57
C ALA A 9 -3.09 12.79 -12.39
N ASN A 10 -3.33 11.50 -12.69
CA ASN A 10 -2.40 10.62 -13.40
C ASN A 10 -1.00 10.59 -12.76
N VAL A 11 -0.96 10.51 -11.42
CA VAL A 11 0.28 10.46 -10.64
C VAL A 11 0.48 9.08 -10.01
N PRO A 12 1.73 8.62 -9.86
CA PRO A 12 2.01 7.35 -9.22
C PRO A 12 1.76 7.40 -7.70
N ILE A 13 1.39 6.25 -7.14
CA ILE A 13 1.22 6.00 -5.71
C ILE A 13 2.48 5.30 -5.21
N VAL A 14 3.15 5.90 -4.23
CA VAL A 14 4.35 5.32 -3.61
C VAL A 14 3.95 4.62 -2.32
N LEU A 15 4.26 3.34 -2.20
CA LEU A 15 4.02 2.55 -1.00
C LEU A 15 5.27 2.57 -0.12
N VAL A 16 5.09 2.96 1.13
CA VAL A 16 6.17 3.04 2.13
C VAL A 16 5.83 2.09 3.27
N LYS A 17 6.78 1.21 3.63
CA LYS A 17 6.67 0.34 4.80
C LYS A 17 7.38 0.95 6.00
N ILE A 18 6.83 0.69 7.18
CA ILE A 18 7.53 0.79 8.46
C ILE A 18 7.45 -0.60 9.08
N ASP A 19 8.53 -1.36 8.96
CA ASP A 19 8.62 -2.73 9.42
C ASP A 19 9.26 -2.79 10.81
N TYR A 20 8.43 -2.98 11.83
CA TYR A 20 8.85 -3.00 13.23
C TYR A 20 9.59 -4.27 13.62
N LYS A 21 9.38 -5.37 12.88
CA LYS A 21 10.06 -6.65 13.11
C LYS A 21 11.51 -6.53 12.68
N ASN A 22 11.75 -6.00 11.48
CA ASN A 22 13.10 -5.86 10.90
C ASN A 22 13.79 -4.53 11.23
N LYS A 23 13.09 -3.57 11.86
CA LYS A 23 13.58 -2.19 12.14
C LYS A 23 13.95 -1.43 10.87
N GLU A 24 13.15 -1.59 9.83
CA GLU A 24 13.38 -0.96 8.52
C GLU A 24 12.27 0.02 8.17
N VAL A 25 12.64 1.10 7.48
CA VAL A 25 11.72 1.99 6.80
C VAL A 25 12.16 2.13 5.35
N GLY A 26 11.21 2.10 4.42
CA GLY A 26 11.57 2.20 3.01
C GLY A 26 10.38 2.19 2.06
N ILE A 27 10.66 2.60 0.84
CA ILE A 27 9.74 2.46 -0.29
C ILE A 27 9.76 1.00 -0.72
N ILE A 28 8.59 0.38 -0.76
CA ILE A 28 8.45 -1.04 -1.17
C ILE A 28 7.96 -1.16 -2.61
N HIS A 29 7.22 -0.18 -3.10
CA HIS A 29 6.63 -0.23 -4.42
C HIS A 29 6.22 1.15 -4.92
N THR A 30 6.13 1.31 -6.24
CA THR A 30 5.52 2.47 -6.89
C THR A 30 4.51 1.97 -7.91
N LEU A 31 3.24 2.23 -7.65
CA LEU A 31 2.12 1.78 -8.47
C LEU A 31 1.58 2.96 -9.28
N LYS A 32 1.49 2.81 -10.60
CA LYS A 32 0.71 3.73 -11.42
C LYS A 32 -0.74 3.21 -11.45
N PRO A 33 -1.71 3.95 -10.90
CA PRO A 33 -3.08 3.45 -10.83
C PRO A 33 -3.67 3.29 -12.22
N THR A 34 -4.31 2.15 -12.47
CA THR A 34 -4.93 1.76 -13.73
C THR A 34 -6.34 2.30 -13.88
N GLY A 35 -6.97 2.66 -12.75
CA GLY A 35 -8.39 2.99 -12.68
C GLY A 35 -9.24 1.79 -12.26
N ASN A 36 -8.74 0.55 -12.37
CA ASN A 36 -9.36 -0.62 -11.78
C ASN A 36 -9.00 -0.72 -10.29
N MET A 37 -9.92 -0.26 -9.44
CA MET A 37 -9.70 -0.21 -8.00
C MET A 37 -9.43 -1.58 -7.39
N GLU A 38 -10.12 -2.64 -7.83
CA GLU A 38 -9.96 -3.96 -7.22
C GLU A 38 -8.57 -4.53 -7.49
N GLU A 39 -8.08 -4.42 -8.73
CA GLU A 39 -6.75 -4.91 -9.10
C GLU A 39 -5.63 -4.11 -8.43
N ASP A 40 -5.73 -2.78 -8.46
CA ASP A 40 -4.72 -1.91 -7.88
C ASP A 40 -4.64 -2.10 -6.35
N PHE A 41 -5.79 -2.24 -5.67
CA PHE A 41 -5.81 -2.47 -4.23
C PHE A 41 -5.32 -3.86 -3.86
N LYS A 42 -5.57 -4.88 -4.70
CA LYS A 42 -4.99 -6.21 -4.50
C LYS A 42 -3.46 -6.16 -4.55
N ILE A 43 -2.89 -5.44 -5.52
CA ILE A 43 -1.44 -5.25 -5.59
C ILE A 43 -0.93 -4.55 -4.33
N ILE A 44 -1.59 -3.48 -3.89
CA ILE A 44 -1.23 -2.77 -2.66
C ILE A 44 -1.23 -3.71 -1.44
N GLN A 45 -2.29 -4.52 -1.27
CA GLN A 45 -2.38 -5.50 -0.18
C GLN A 45 -1.24 -6.53 -0.24
N ASP A 46 -0.96 -7.08 -1.41
CA ASP A 46 0.10 -8.06 -1.61
C ASP A 46 1.49 -7.51 -1.26
N GLN A 47 1.75 -6.21 -1.48
CA GLN A 47 3.01 -5.58 -1.10
C GLN A 47 3.16 -5.42 0.43
N PHE A 48 2.06 -5.28 1.17
CA PHE A 48 2.09 -5.09 2.63
C PHE A 48 1.99 -6.40 3.44
N LYS A 49 1.68 -7.54 2.81
CA LYS A 49 1.40 -8.81 3.51
C LYS A 49 2.52 -9.27 4.46
N ASP A 50 3.78 -9.00 4.12
CA ASP A 50 4.95 -9.43 4.89
C ASP A 50 5.47 -8.32 5.83
N VAL A 51 4.82 -7.15 5.84
CA VAL A 51 5.20 -6.00 6.68
C VAL A 51 4.56 -6.12 8.05
N THR A 52 5.38 -6.15 9.10
CA THR A 52 4.89 -6.20 10.48
C THR A 52 4.85 -4.80 11.10
N GLY A 53 3.65 -4.31 11.40
CA GLY A 53 3.45 -3.04 12.13
C GLY A 53 3.83 -3.13 13.62
N LYS A 54 3.86 -1.99 14.30
CA LYS A 54 4.16 -1.91 15.76
C LYS A 54 3.19 -2.73 16.61
N ILE A 55 1.91 -2.68 16.25
CA ILE A 55 0.81 -3.39 16.90
C ILE A 55 0.16 -4.25 15.80
N PRO A 56 0.60 -5.52 15.64
CA PRO A 56 0.13 -6.38 14.55
C PRO A 56 -1.38 -6.62 14.56
N GLU A 57 -2.01 -6.58 15.74
CA GLU A 57 -3.46 -6.80 15.92
C GLU A 57 -4.32 -5.72 15.24
N ASN A 58 -3.76 -4.53 15.01
CA ASN A 58 -4.44 -3.43 14.31
C ASN A 58 -4.29 -3.52 12.78
N TYR A 59 -3.59 -4.53 12.26
CA TYR A 59 -3.39 -4.67 10.82
C TYR A 59 -4.69 -5.11 10.14
N ASN A 60 -5.11 -4.34 9.13
CA ASN A 60 -6.21 -4.72 8.28
C ASN A 60 -5.68 -5.36 6.98
N PRO A 61 -5.83 -6.69 6.79
CA PRO A 61 -5.36 -7.37 5.58
C PRO A 61 -6.21 -7.05 4.34
N LYS A 62 -7.44 -6.54 4.51
CA LYS A 62 -8.36 -6.22 3.42
C LYS A 62 -8.83 -4.76 3.53
N ILE A 63 -8.20 -3.91 2.73
CA ILE A 63 -8.37 -2.44 2.77
C ILE A 63 -9.63 -1.90 2.04
N TYR A 64 -10.49 -2.77 1.51
CA TYR A 64 -11.74 -2.41 0.83
C TYR A 64 -12.91 -3.33 1.20
#